data_AF-A0A6I4IL27-F1
#
_entry.id   AF-A0A6I4IL27-F1
#
_cell.length_a   1.000
_cell.length_b   1.000
_cell.length_c   1.000
_cell.angle_alpha   90.00
_cell.angle_beta   90.00
_cell.angle_gamma   90.00
#
_symmetry.space_group_name_H-M   'P 1'
#
loop_
_entity.id
_entity.type
_entity.pdbx_description
1 polymer ?
#
loop_
_entity_poly.entity_id
_entity_poly.type
_entity_poly.pdbx_seq_one_letter_code
_entity_poly.pdbx_strand_id
1 'polypeptide(L)'
;QQKAAEDARRKAEIEAEEKAASAKKAQEEAAQKKGEAKKIASSAKRDFEQKIRRAWDVPTGSSGKTVSVRFTLSDSGSVSSIVITRSSGDDALDASIKAAIQASAPYPMPSDPDARREARSVTSTFRAQ
;
A
#
# COMPACT_ATOMS: atom_id res chain seq x y z
N GLN A 1 12.15 28.67 52.22
CA GLN A 1 12.91 28.55 50.96
C GLN A 1 12.89 27.12 50.40
N GLN A 2 12.98 26.05 51.23
CA GLN A 2 13.02 24.66 50.73
C GLN A 2 11.71 24.10 50.13
N LYS A 3 10.52 24.45 50.69
CA LYS A 3 9.22 23.95 50.17
C LYS A 3 8.92 24.34 48.72
N ALA A 4 9.30 25.55 48.30
CA ALA A 4 9.01 26.04 46.93
C ALA A 4 9.84 25.32 45.85
N ALA A 5 11.06 24.87 46.19
CA ALA A 5 11.91 24.13 45.26
C ALA A 5 11.43 22.67 45.08
N GLU A 6 10.82 22.09 46.12
CA GLU A 6 10.29 20.71 46.08
C GLU A 6 8.98 20.64 45.27
N ASP A 7 8.09 21.61 45.44
CA ASP A 7 6.84 21.73 44.65
C ASP A 7 7.12 21.93 43.16
N ALA A 8 8.12 22.76 42.82
CA ALA A 8 8.54 22.98 41.44
C ALA A 8 9.12 21.72 40.80
N ARG A 9 9.89 20.92 41.56
CA ARG A 9 10.41 19.64 41.09
C ARG A 9 9.31 18.61 40.86
N ARG A 10 8.35 18.47 41.79
CA ARG A 10 7.23 17.54 41.60
C ARG A 10 6.35 17.91 40.40
N LYS A 11 6.07 19.19 40.18
CA LYS A 11 5.32 19.63 38.98
C LYS A 11 6.06 19.29 37.67
N ALA A 12 7.37 19.52 37.62
CA ALA A 12 8.16 19.23 36.43
C ALA A 12 8.25 17.73 36.14
N GLU A 13 8.32 16.90 37.19
CA GLU A 13 8.37 15.44 37.07
C GLU A 13 7.04 14.87 36.56
N ILE A 14 5.90 15.38 37.06
CA ILE A 14 4.56 15.00 36.58
C ILE A 14 4.35 15.41 35.12
N GLU A 15 4.70 16.65 34.72
CA GLU A 15 4.59 17.08 33.32
C GLU A 15 5.50 16.27 32.38
N ALA A 16 6.70 15.89 32.84
CA ALA A 16 7.60 15.05 32.06
C ALA A 16 7.04 13.62 31.90
N GLU A 17 6.45 13.07 32.96
CA GLU A 17 5.82 11.75 32.95
C GLU A 17 4.55 11.73 32.08
N GLU A 18 3.71 12.76 32.13
CA GLU A 18 2.53 12.90 31.26
C GLU A 18 2.93 13.01 29.77
N LYS A 19 3.95 13.82 29.44
CA LYS A 19 4.47 13.91 28.07
C LYS A 19 5.09 12.60 27.60
N ALA A 20 5.80 11.89 28.47
CA ALA A 20 6.36 10.58 28.16
C ALA A 20 5.27 9.52 27.95
N ALA A 21 4.23 9.53 28.78
CA ALA A 21 3.08 8.63 28.66
C ALA A 21 2.25 8.92 27.40
N SER A 22 2.03 10.20 27.04
CA SER A 22 1.34 10.57 25.81
C SER A 22 2.16 10.19 24.57
N ALA A 23 3.47 10.37 24.61
CA ALA A 23 4.37 9.98 23.53
C ALA A 23 4.37 8.46 23.33
N LYS A 24 4.45 7.67 24.41
CA LYS A 24 4.38 6.19 24.34
C LYS A 24 3.05 5.71 23.77
N LYS A 25 1.91 6.24 24.25
CA LYS A 25 0.58 5.89 23.72
C LYS A 25 0.45 6.22 22.24
N ALA A 26 0.90 7.41 21.83
CA ALA A 26 0.90 7.81 20.41
C ALA A 26 1.79 6.88 19.56
N GLN A 27 2.92 6.43 20.09
CA GLN A 27 3.83 5.53 19.39
C GLN A 27 3.28 4.10 19.26
N GLU A 28 2.61 3.60 20.31
CA GLU A 28 1.91 2.31 20.29
C GLU A 28 0.72 2.32 19.33
N GLU A 29 -0.12 3.36 19.36
CA GLU A 29 -1.21 3.54 18.41
C GLU A 29 -0.69 3.65 16.97
N ALA A 30 0.40 4.37 16.74
CA ALA A 30 1.03 4.45 15.42
C ALA A 30 1.58 3.10 14.97
N ALA A 31 2.15 2.30 15.87
CA ALA A 31 2.63 0.94 15.55
C ALA A 31 1.47 -0.01 15.22
N GLN A 32 0.37 0.06 15.97
CA GLN A 32 -0.85 -0.72 15.70
C GLN A 32 -1.46 -0.34 14.34
N LYS A 33 -1.67 0.96 14.08
CA LYS A 33 -2.18 1.47 12.80
C LYS A 33 -1.30 1.06 11.63
N LYS A 34 0.02 1.11 11.76
CA LYS A 34 0.95 0.63 10.71
C LYS A 34 0.79 -0.87 10.43
N GLY A 35 0.58 -1.67 11.48
CA GLY A 35 0.34 -3.11 11.35
C GLY A 35 -0.96 -3.42 10.61
N GLU A 36 -2.04 -2.71 10.94
CA GLU A 36 -3.34 -2.84 10.28
C GLU A 36 -3.28 -2.33 8.84
N ALA A 37 -2.70 -1.16 8.61
CA ALA A 37 -2.52 -0.58 7.29
C ALA A 37 -1.77 -1.53 6.34
N LYS A 38 -0.71 -2.20 6.83
CA LYS A 38 0.03 -3.19 6.04
C LYS A 38 -0.83 -4.41 5.70
N LYS A 39 -1.65 -4.91 6.63
CA LYS A 39 -2.57 -6.02 6.38
C LYS A 39 -3.60 -5.65 5.31
N ILE A 40 -4.21 -4.48 5.47
CA ILE A 40 -5.22 -3.93 4.55
C ILE A 40 -4.61 -3.67 3.16
N ALA A 41 -3.42 -3.09 3.08
CA ALA A 41 -2.73 -2.89 1.82
C ALA A 41 -2.38 -4.22 1.13
N SER A 42 -2.02 -5.24 1.91
CA SER A 42 -1.73 -6.58 1.38
C SER A 42 -2.98 -7.28 0.84
N SER A 43 -4.12 -7.17 1.53
CA SER A 43 -5.39 -7.72 1.01
C SER A 43 -5.83 -6.99 -0.26
N ALA A 44 -5.77 -5.66 -0.27
CA ALA A 44 -6.09 -4.86 -1.44
C ALA A 44 -5.21 -5.23 -2.65
N LYS A 45 -3.88 -5.34 -2.45
CA LYS A 45 -2.95 -5.79 -3.51
C LYS A 45 -3.33 -7.16 -4.08
N ARG A 46 -3.72 -8.12 -3.23
CA ARG A 46 -4.18 -9.44 -3.70
C ARG A 46 -5.46 -9.35 -4.52
N ASP A 47 -6.41 -8.52 -4.10
CA ASP A 47 -7.66 -8.32 -4.83
C ASP A 47 -7.42 -7.67 -6.20
N PHE A 48 -6.47 -6.73 -6.27
CA PHE A 48 -6.07 -6.11 -7.53
C PHE A 48 -5.49 -7.13 -8.49
N GLU A 49 -4.55 -7.94 -8.01
CA GLU A 49 -3.94 -9.00 -8.82
C GLU A 49 -4.96 -10.02 -9.29
N GLN A 50 -5.89 -10.44 -8.43
CA GLN A 50 -6.96 -11.37 -8.80
C GLN A 50 -7.87 -10.76 -9.87
N LYS A 51 -8.26 -9.49 -9.73
CA LYS A 51 -9.11 -8.82 -10.71
C LYS A 51 -8.41 -8.69 -12.06
N ILE A 52 -7.13 -8.31 -12.05
CA ILE A 52 -6.29 -8.26 -13.25
C ILE A 52 -6.21 -9.63 -13.89
N ARG A 53 -5.83 -10.68 -13.15
CA ARG A 53 -5.75 -12.05 -13.69
C ARG A 53 -7.06 -12.53 -14.29
N ARG A 54 -8.21 -12.15 -13.73
CA ARG A 54 -9.54 -12.49 -14.28
C ARG A 54 -9.88 -11.74 -15.57
N ALA A 55 -9.43 -10.49 -15.70
CA ALA A 55 -9.64 -9.67 -16.88
C ALA A 55 -8.51 -9.85 -17.92
N TRP A 56 -7.46 -10.60 -17.59
CA TRP A 56 -6.27 -10.72 -18.41
C TRP A 56 -6.44 -11.79 -19.48
N ASP A 57 -6.49 -11.34 -20.72
CA ASP A 57 -6.56 -12.19 -21.90
C ASP A 57 -5.15 -12.52 -22.42
N VAL A 58 -4.60 -13.64 -21.97
CA VAL A 58 -3.22 -14.03 -22.30
C VAL A 58 -3.14 -14.51 -23.75
N PRO A 59 -2.36 -13.86 -24.63
CA PRO A 59 -2.22 -14.30 -26.02
C PRO A 59 -1.62 -15.70 -26.13
N THR A 60 -2.17 -16.51 -27.05
CA THR A 60 -1.65 -17.85 -27.35
C THR A 60 -0.18 -17.79 -27.77
N GLY A 61 0.67 -18.64 -27.17
CA GLY A 61 2.12 -18.63 -27.41
C GLY A 61 2.93 -17.79 -26.42
N SER A 62 2.26 -17.14 -25.45
CA SER A 62 2.93 -16.40 -24.37
C SER A 62 3.17 -17.22 -23.10
N SER A 63 2.73 -18.49 -23.05
CA SER A 63 2.85 -19.35 -21.87
C SER A 63 4.28 -19.43 -21.36
N GLY A 64 4.45 -19.28 -20.04
CA GLY A 64 5.75 -19.29 -19.38
C GLY A 64 6.49 -17.95 -19.37
N LYS A 65 6.05 -16.95 -20.16
CA LYS A 65 6.61 -15.59 -20.11
C LYS A 65 6.11 -14.84 -18.87
N THR A 66 6.93 -13.89 -18.42
CA THR A 66 6.63 -13.05 -17.25
C THR A 66 6.79 -11.58 -17.59
N VAL A 67 5.82 -10.76 -17.19
CA VAL A 67 5.85 -9.31 -17.34
C VAL A 67 5.78 -8.67 -15.96
N SER A 68 6.70 -7.75 -15.67
CA SER A 68 6.66 -6.95 -14.45
C SER A 68 6.15 -5.55 -14.79
N VAL A 69 5.15 -5.12 -14.04
CA VAL A 69 4.45 -3.87 -14.24
C VAL A 69 4.35 -3.12 -12.92
N ARG A 70 4.61 -1.83 -13.01
CA ARG A 70 4.31 -0.86 -11.96
C ARG A 70 3.16 -0.01 -12.44
N PHE A 71 2.08 0.02 -11.69
CA PHE A 71 0.97 0.92 -11.97
C PHE A 71 0.63 1.74 -10.73
N THR A 72 0.21 2.98 -11.00
CA THR A 72 -0.20 3.93 -9.97
C THR A 72 -1.71 4.07 -10.03
N LEU A 73 -2.36 3.97 -8.87
CA LEU A 73 -3.79 4.15 -8.70
C LEU A 73 -4.11 5.52 -8.10
N SER A 74 -5.29 6.04 -8.44
CA SER A 74 -5.90 7.20 -7.79
C SER A 74 -6.53 6.81 -6.46
N ASP A 75 -6.97 7.81 -5.69
CA ASP A 75 -7.66 7.57 -4.42
C ASP A 75 -9.03 6.89 -4.59
N SER A 76 -9.61 6.94 -5.79
CA SER A 76 -10.84 6.23 -6.18
C SER A 76 -10.59 4.82 -6.72
N GLY A 77 -9.33 4.38 -6.84
CA GLY A 77 -8.98 3.09 -7.42
C GLY A 77 -8.98 3.07 -8.95
N SER A 78 -8.99 4.23 -9.60
CA SER A 78 -8.78 4.32 -11.05
C SER A 78 -7.30 4.24 -11.37
N VAL A 79 -6.94 3.71 -12.54
CA VAL A 79 -5.54 3.65 -12.96
C VAL A 79 -5.08 5.04 -13.42
N SER A 80 -4.03 5.56 -12.78
CA SER A 80 -3.42 6.84 -13.11
C SER A 80 -2.25 6.69 -14.07
N SER A 81 -1.44 5.64 -13.94
CA SER A 81 -0.29 5.39 -14.80
C SER A 81 0.05 3.90 -14.81
N ILE A 82 0.54 3.39 -15.94
CA ILE A 82 1.00 2.00 -16.10
C ILE A 82 2.37 2.04 -16.77
N VAL A 83 3.37 1.45 -16.13
CA VAL A 83 4.75 1.36 -16.60
C VAL A 83 5.19 -0.09 -16.54
N ILE A 84 5.64 -0.63 -17.68
CA ILE A 84 6.28 -1.96 -17.70
C ILE A 84 7.71 -1.78 -17.20
N THR A 85 8.04 -2.40 -16.08
CA THR A 85 9.40 -2.41 -15.52
C THR A 85 10.24 -3.53 -16.11
N ARG A 86 9.60 -4.62 -16.55
CA ARG A 86 10.25 -5.72 -17.27
C ARG A 86 9.30 -6.28 -18.31
N SER A 87 9.65 -6.10 -19.57
CA SER A 87 8.91 -6.68 -20.69
C SER A 87 8.99 -8.20 -20.65
N SER A 88 7.94 -8.85 -21.13
CA SER A 88 7.91 -10.30 -21.36
C SER A 88 8.69 -10.74 -22.60
N GLY A 89 9.17 -9.80 -23.42
CA GLY A 89 9.73 -10.05 -24.74
C GLY A 89 8.66 -10.28 -25.81
N ASP A 90 7.41 -9.89 -25.53
CA ASP A 90 6.27 -10.01 -26.42
C ASP A 90 5.36 -8.79 -26.28
N ASP A 91 5.29 -7.97 -27.33
CA ASP A 91 4.51 -6.73 -27.30
C ASP A 91 3.01 -7.01 -27.16
N ALA A 92 2.51 -8.14 -27.65
CA ALA A 92 1.10 -8.51 -27.52
C ALA A 92 0.76 -8.86 -26.07
N LEU A 93 1.63 -9.59 -25.38
CA LEU A 93 1.46 -9.91 -23.96
C LEU A 93 1.55 -8.66 -23.08
N ASP A 94 2.53 -7.80 -23.38
CA ASP A 94 2.75 -6.53 -22.70
C ASP A 94 1.57 -5.55 -22.91
N ALA A 95 0.98 -5.50 -24.11
CA ALA A 95 -0.23 -4.73 -24.38
C ALA A 95 -1.46 -5.34 -23.68
N SER A 96 -1.59 -6.67 -23.70
CA SER A 96 -2.68 -7.38 -23.04
C SER A 96 -2.73 -7.10 -21.54
N ILE A 97 -1.59 -7.16 -20.83
CA ILE A 97 -1.58 -6.89 -19.39
C ILE A 97 -1.93 -5.41 -19.09
N LYS A 98 -1.49 -4.46 -19.93
CA LYS A 98 -1.88 -3.05 -19.79
C LYS A 98 -3.39 -2.89 -19.94
N ALA A 99 -3.98 -3.50 -20.97
CA ALA A 99 -5.42 -3.49 -21.19
C ALA A 99 -6.17 -4.14 -20.02
N ALA A 100 -5.68 -5.26 -19.50
CA ALA A 100 -6.27 -5.95 -18.35
C ALA A 100 -6.25 -5.10 -17.08
N ILE A 101 -5.14 -4.39 -16.82
CA ILE A 101 -5.03 -3.44 -15.69
C ILE A 101 -6.05 -2.32 -15.85
N GLN A 102 -6.15 -1.74 -17.04
CA GLN A 102 -7.07 -0.64 -17.29
C GLN A 102 -8.54 -1.09 -17.23
N ALA A 103 -8.86 -2.28 -17.76
CA ALA A 103 -10.20 -2.87 -17.73
C ALA A 103 -10.61 -3.35 -16.33
N SER A 104 -9.65 -3.65 -15.46
CA SER A 104 -9.91 -4.02 -14.07
C SER A 104 -10.29 -2.82 -13.18
N ALA A 105 -10.08 -1.59 -13.65
CA ALA A 105 -10.53 -0.40 -12.96
C ALA A 105 -12.07 -0.33 -12.91
N PRO A 106 -12.68 0.17 -11.83
CA PRO A 106 -12.04 0.65 -10.60
C PRO A 106 -11.62 -0.49 -9.67
N TYR A 107 -10.49 -0.30 -8.99
CA TYR A 107 -9.94 -1.21 -7.99
C TYR A 107 -10.47 -0.91 -6.58
N PRO A 108 -10.70 -1.92 -5.73
CA PRO A 108 -11.19 -1.72 -4.37
C PRO A 108 -10.10 -1.10 -3.47
N MET A 109 -10.07 0.23 -3.39
CA MET A 109 -9.09 0.93 -2.54
C MET A 109 -9.46 0.79 -1.06
N PRO A 110 -8.45 0.63 -0.19
CA PRO A 110 -8.71 0.55 1.24
C PRO A 110 -9.17 1.88 1.81
N SER A 111 -10.10 1.80 2.77
CA SER A 111 -10.65 2.96 3.48
C SER A 111 -9.56 3.71 4.26
N ASP A 112 -8.62 2.96 4.83
CA ASP A 112 -7.49 3.48 5.60
C ASP A 112 -6.54 4.34 4.73
N PRO A 113 -6.27 5.61 5.09
CA PRO A 113 -5.41 6.50 4.30
C PRO A 113 -3.97 6.01 4.13
N ASP A 114 -3.37 5.39 5.16
CA ASP A 114 -1.99 4.91 5.12
C ASP A 114 -1.90 3.65 4.26
N ALA A 115 -2.84 2.72 4.42
CA ALA A 115 -2.96 1.55 3.54
C ALA A 115 -3.18 1.97 2.10
N ARG A 116 -3.99 3.01 1.87
CA ARG A 116 -4.28 3.55 0.55
C ARG A 116 -3.01 4.11 -0.10
N ARG A 117 -2.24 4.92 0.62
CA ARG A 117 -0.95 5.42 0.12
C ARG A 117 -0.02 4.29 -0.29
N GLU A 118 0.06 3.24 0.51
CA GLU A 118 0.88 2.05 0.24
C GLU A 118 0.34 1.20 -0.94
N ALA A 119 -0.98 1.18 -1.13
CA ALA A 119 -1.66 0.46 -2.20
C ALA A 119 -1.71 1.25 -3.53
N ARG A 120 -1.50 2.58 -3.51
CA ARG A 120 -1.49 3.41 -4.72
C ARG A 120 -0.36 3.05 -5.68
N SER A 121 0.81 2.68 -5.17
CA SER A 121 1.93 2.24 -6.00
C SER A 121 2.06 0.73 -5.92
N VAL A 122 1.53 0.04 -6.92
CA VAL A 122 1.60 -1.42 -7.00
C VAL A 122 2.69 -1.79 -7.99
N THR A 123 3.63 -2.61 -7.56
CA THR A 123 4.53 -3.33 -8.46
C THR A 123 4.21 -4.80 -8.32
N SER A 124 3.79 -5.42 -9.42
CA SER A 124 3.49 -6.86 -9.44
C SER A 124 4.04 -7.49 -10.71
N THR A 125 4.30 -8.78 -10.63
CA THR A 125 4.80 -9.60 -11.74
C THR A 125 3.75 -10.61 -12.13
N PHE A 126 3.31 -10.54 -13.37
CA PHE A 126 2.32 -11.45 -13.94
C PHE A 126 3.03 -12.49 -14.80
N ARG A 127 2.62 -13.75 -14.65
CA ARG A 127 3.12 -14.88 -15.44
C ARG A 127 1.99 -15.37 -16.32
N ALA A 128 2.23 -15.42 -17.63
CA ALA A 128 1.33 -16.04 -18.58
C ALA A 128 1.31 -17.55 -18.31
N GLN A 129 0.13 -18.08 -17.99
CA GLN A 129 -0.10 -19.51 -17.81
C GLN A 129 -0.61 -20.12 -19.10
#